data_AF-A0A318N9K5-F1
#
_entry.id   AF-A0A318N9K5-F1
#
_cell.length_a   1.000
_cell.length_b   1.000
_cell.length_c   1.000
_cell.angle_alpha   90.00
_cell.angle_beta   90.00
_cell.angle_gamma   90.00
#
_symmetry.space_group_name_H-M   'P 1'
#
loop_
_entity.id
_entity.type
_entity.pdbx_description
1 polymer ?
#
loop_
_entity_poly.entity_id
_entity_poly.type
_entity_poly.pdbx_seq_one_letter_code
_entity_poly.pdbx_strand_id
1 'polypeptide(L)'
;MDILINKPIKISIDTIEIDEHLPSLKLCISIDFEKNGFELKTVSVAWFKCKALDSFIKNLELSKLAVFKDMDGNFKLKIDIKKKKLYWSSLKEGINGNTFKSEGNEQIDLDDIDNILNAFKAYPKWW
;
A
#
# COMPACT_ATOMS: atom_id res chain seq x y z
N MET A 1 -6.26 7.90 -9.96
CA MET A 1 -5.97 7.42 -8.60
C MET A 1 -7.21 6.74 -8.09
N ASP A 2 -7.18 5.42 -8.00
CA ASP A 2 -8.31 4.64 -7.52
C ASP A 2 -8.30 4.54 -5.98
N ILE A 3 -7.12 4.65 -5.36
CA ILE A 3 -6.95 4.85 -3.92
C ILE A 3 -5.98 6.00 -3.70
N LEU A 4 -6.36 6.95 -2.83
CA LEU A 4 -5.52 8.07 -2.43
C LEU A 4 -5.53 8.23 -0.91
N ILE A 5 -4.35 8.19 -0.32
CA ILE A 5 -4.11 8.48 1.10
C ILE A 5 -3.18 9.68 1.16
N ASN A 6 -3.59 10.76 1.84
CA ASN A 6 -2.79 11.99 1.95
C ASN A 6 -2.10 12.16 3.31
N LYS A 7 -2.45 11.34 4.30
CA LYS A 7 -1.88 11.35 5.67
C LYS A 7 -1.77 9.92 6.20
N PRO A 8 -0.73 9.57 6.98
CA PRO A 8 0.40 10.42 7.41
C PRO A 8 1.46 10.66 6.33
N ILE A 9 1.35 9.93 5.22
CA ILE A 9 2.21 9.98 4.03
C ILE A 9 1.33 9.90 2.79
N LYS A 10 1.80 10.46 1.69
CA LYS A 10 1.04 10.43 0.45
C LYS A 10 1.27 9.09 -0.27
N ILE A 11 0.22 8.29 -0.37
CA ILE A 11 0.20 7.04 -1.13
C ILE A 11 -0.90 7.15 -2.17
N SER A 12 -0.56 6.93 -3.43
CA SER A 12 -1.54 6.81 -4.51
C SER A 12 -1.43 5.44 -5.17
N ILE A 13 -2.57 4.83 -5.43
CA ILE A 13 -2.67 3.53 -6.08
C ILE A 13 -3.59 3.67 -7.29
N ASP A 14 -3.11 3.20 -8.44
CA ASP A 14 -3.83 3.18 -9.71
C ASP A 14 -3.85 1.75 -10.25
N THR A 15 -5.01 1.28 -10.68
CA THR A 15 -5.17 -0.01 -11.34
C THR A 15 -4.76 0.12 -12.80
N ILE A 16 -3.75 -0.65 -13.18
CA ILE A 16 -3.24 -0.73 -14.55
C ILE A 16 -4.00 -1.80 -15.33
N GLU A 17 -4.23 -2.95 -14.70
CA GLU A 17 -4.73 -4.16 -15.36
C GLU A 17 -5.47 -5.05 -14.35
N ILE A 18 -6.49 -5.77 -14.83
CA ILE A 18 -7.27 -6.73 -14.06
C ILE A 18 -7.15 -8.09 -14.76
N ASP A 19 -6.78 -9.12 -14.02
CA ASP A 19 -6.82 -10.51 -14.48
C ASP A 19 -8.07 -11.19 -13.90
N GLU A 20 -9.02 -11.52 -14.77
CA GLU A 20 -10.27 -12.20 -14.41
C GLU A 20 -10.10 -13.72 -14.25
N HIS A 21 -9.07 -14.33 -14.86
CA HIS A 21 -8.83 -15.78 -14.78
C HIS A 21 -8.15 -16.14 -13.45
N LEU A 22 -7.20 -15.32 -13.01
CA LEU A 22 -6.65 -15.35 -11.68
C LEU A 22 -7.00 -14.05 -10.98
N PRO A 23 -8.03 -14.00 -10.10
CA PRO A 23 -8.54 -12.77 -9.49
C PRO A 23 -7.44 -11.91 -8.86
N SER A 24 -6.93 -10.97 -9.67
CA SER A 24 -5.77 -10.18 -9.34
C SER A 24 -5.72 -8.88 -10.12
N LEU A 25 -4.99 -7.93 -9.56
CA LEU A 25 -4.89 -6.55 -10.02
C LEU A 25 -3.42 -6.21 -10.18
N LYS A 26 -3.07 -5.62 -11.32
CA LYS A 26 -1.79 -4.96 -11.50
C LYS A 26 -1.94 -3.52 -11.06
N LEU A 27 -1.22 -3.15 -10.01
CA LEU A 27 -1.35 -1.83 -9.39
C LEU A 27 -0.05 -1.04 -9.58
N CYS A 28 -0.17 0.23 -9.93
CA CYS A 28 0.87 1.24 -9.80
C CYS A 28 0.72 1.90 -8.43
N ILE A 29 1.73 1.81 -7.59
CA ILE A 29 1.74 2.39 -6.24
C ILE A 29 2.83 3.45 -6.20
N SER A 30 2.45 4.69 -5.95
CA SER A 30 3.39 5.78 -5.70
C SER A 30 3.36 6.16 -4.23
N ILE A 31 4.54 6.28 -3.63
CA ILE A 31 4.75 6.82 -2.29
C ILE A 31 5.54 8.10 -2.44
N ASP A 32 5.00 9.17 -1.87
CA ASP A 32 5.60 10.48 -1.81
C ASP A 32 5.71 10.90 -0.35
N PHE A 33 6.95 10.94 0.14
CA PHE A 33 7.29 11.27 1.51
C PHE A 33 8.12 12.54 1.53
N GLU A 34 7.67 13.52 2.31
CA GLU A 34 8.39 14.76 2.57
C GLU A 34 8.20 15.14 4.04
N LYS A 35 9.25 15.01 4.86
CA LYS A 35 9.27 15.47 6.25
C LYS A 35 10.68 15.88 6.66
N ASN A 36 10.80 16.95 7.44
CA ASN A 36 12.07 17.39 8.06
C ASN A 36 13.22 17.60 7.03
N GLY A 37 12.90 18.05 5.82
CA GLY A 37 13.86 18.21 4.73
C GLY A 37 14.34 16.91 4.08
N PHE A 38 13.79 15.76 4.47
CA PHE A 38 13.99 14.49 3.78
C PHE A 38 12.83 14.23 2.83
N GLU A 39 13.18 14.04 1.56
CA GLU A 39 12.26 13.71 0.47
C GLU A 39 12.56 12.33 -0.09
N LEU A 40 11.51 11.54 -0.28
CA LEU A 40 11.60 10.22 -0.88
C LEU A 40 10.37 9.97 -1.75
N LYS A 41 10.63 9.72 -3.04
CA LYS A 41 9.62 9.35 -4.02
C LYS A 41 9.95 7.98 -4.58
N THR A 42 8.98 7.07 -4.50
CA THR A 42 9.09 5.75 -5.12
C THR A 42 7.80 5.38 -5.81
N VAL A 43 7.92 4.66 -6.92
CA VAL A 43 6.80 4.22 -7.76
C VAL A 43 7.00 2.75 -8.07
N SER A 44 6.08 1.88 -7.69
CA SER A 44 6.22 0.44 -7.86
C SER A 44 5.03 -0.11 -8.60
N VAL A 45 5.28 -1.04 -9.51
CA VAL A 45 4.23 -1.72 -10.28
C VAL A 45 4.30 -3.19 -9.95
N ALA A 46 3.22 -3.76 -9.43
CA ALA A 46 3.20 -5.17 -9.04
C ALA A 46 1.80 -5.76 -9.09
N TRP A 47 1.73 -7.10 -9.15
CA TRP A 47 0.49 -7.86 -9.11
C TRP A 47 0.06 -8.15 -7.67
N PHE A 48 -1.23 -7.98 -7.41
CA PHE A 48 -1.86 -8.23 -6.11
C PHE A 48 -3.05 -9.16 -6.30
N LYS A 49 -3.17 -10.19 -5.45
CA LYS A 49 -4.40 -10.97 -5.39
C LYS A 49 -5.54 -10.07 -4.92
N CYS A 50 -6.72 -10.16 -5.53
CA CYS A 50 -7.91 -9.44 -5.05
C CYS A 50 -8.19 -9.70 -3.55
N LYS A 51 -8.00 -10.97 -3.14
CA LYS A 51 -8.08 -11.39 -1.72
C LYS A 51 -7.11 -10.65 -0.79
N ALA A 52 -5.97 -10.14 -1.28
CA ALA A 52 -5.06 -9.35 -0.47
C ALA A 52 -5.69 -8.00 -0.07
N LEU A 53 -6.42 -7.37 -0.99
CA LEU A 53 -7.18 -6.15 -0.71
C LEU A 53 -8.30 -6.43 0.30
N ASP A 54 -9.11 -7.49 0.07
CA ASP A 54 -10.19 -7.87 0.97
C ASP A 54 -9.69 -8.19 2.38
N SER A 55 -8.58 -8.93 2.47
CA SER A 55 -7.97 -9.28 3.76
C SER A 55 -7.40 -8.07 4.47
N PHE A 56 -6.85 -7.10 3.73
CA PHE A 56 -6.36 -5.85 4.29
C PHE A 56 -7.49 -5.04 4.91
N ILE A 57 -8.57 -4.79 4.15
CA ILE A 57 -9.76 -4.05 4.61
C ILE A 57 -10.36 -4.74 5.84
N LYS A 58 -10.61 -6.05 5.75
CA LYS A 58 -11.21 -6.82 6.85
C LYS A 58 -10.37 -6.77 8.13
N ASN A 59 -9.04 -6.81 8.01
CA ASN A 59 -8.18 -6.73 9.18
C ASN A 59 -8.17 -5.33 9.80
N LEU A 60 -8.22 -4.27 8.99
CA LEU A 60 -8.38 -2.90 9.49
C LEU A 60 -9.70 -2.74 10.25
N GLU A 61 -10.82 -3.20 9.69
CA GLU A 61 -12.15 -3.16 10.34
C GLU A 61 -12.16 -3.89 11.69
N LEU A 62 -11.47 -5.02 11.77
CA LEU A 62 -11.37 -5.82 12.99
C LEU A 62 -10.32 -5.30 13.98
N SER A 63 -9.72 -4.13 13.73
CA SER A 63 -8.64 -3.56 14.54
C SER A 63 -7.45 -4.52 14.72
N LYS A 64 -7.17 -5.33 13.70
CA LYS A 64 -6.06 -6.29 13.65
C LYS A 64 -4.91 -5.74 12.81
N LEU A 65 -3.77 -6.43 12.88
CA LEU A 65 -2.65 -6.16 11.99
C LEU A 65 -3.09 -6.38 10.53
N ALA A 66 -3.10 -5.32 9.74
CA ALA A 66 -3.46 -5.37 8.33
C ALA A 66 -2.19 -5.32 7.47
N VAL A 67 -2.07 -6.23 6.50
CA VAL A 67 -0.93 -6.29 5.58
C VAL A 67 -1.45 -6.35 4.15
N PHE A 68 -1.06 -5.37 3.34
CA PHE A 68 -1.27 -5.35 1.91
C PHE A 68 0.09 -5.54 1.24
N LYS A 69 0.24 -6.62 0.47
CA LYS A 69 1.50 -6.97 -0.18
C LYS A 69 1.22 -7.57 -1.55
N ASP A 70 2.16 -7.37 -2.47
CA ASP A 70 2.11 -7.96 -3.80
C ASP A 70 2.40 -9.47 -3.73
N MET A 71 2.26 -10.14 -4.87
CA MET A 71 2.48 -11.57 -4.99
C MET A 71 3.94 -11.97 -4.81
N ASP A 72 4.89 -11.12 -5.22
CA ASP A 72 6.33 -11.40 -5.19
C ASP A 72 6.97 -10.90 -3.88
N GLY A 73 6.25 -10.08 -3.11
CA GLY A 73 6.71 -9.53 -1.83
C GLY A 73 7.64 -8.32 -1.97
N ASN A 74 7.70 -7.71 -3.15
CA ASN A 74 8.51 -6.53 -3.44
C ASN A 74 7.90 -5.25 -2.83
N PHE A 75 6.58 -5.17 -2.71
CA PHE A 75 5.84 -4.10 -2.08
C PHE A 75 5.10 -4.59 -0.83
N LYS A 76 5.11 -3.77 0.22
CA LYS A 76 4.34 -4.03 1.43
C LYS A 76 3.87 -2.74 2.06
N LEU A 77 2.60 -2.69 2.43
CA LEU A 77 2.00 -1.71 3.32
C LEU A 77 1.41 -2.47 4.53
N LYS A 78 1.71 -2.01 5.73
CA LYS A 78 1.32 -2.67 6.98
C LYS A 78 0.82 -1.63 7.97
N ILE A 79 -0.38 -1.85 8.50
CA ILE A 79 -0.98 -1.00 9.53
C ILE A 79 -1.13 -1.82 10.81
N ASP A 80 -0.42 -1.40 11.86
CA ASP A 80 -0.51 -1.96 13.20
C ASP A 80 -1.27 -0.98 14.09
N ILE A 81 -2.58 -1.19 14.21
CA ILE A 81 -3.50 -0.32 14.97
C ILE A 81 -3.13 -0.30 16.46
N LYS A 82 -2.72 -1.45 17.02
CA LYS A 82 -2.33 -1.55 18.43
C LYS A 82 -1.07 -0.74 18.73
N LYS A 83 -0.09 -0.77 17.82
CA LYS A 83 1.14 0.01 17.94
C LYS A 83 1.02 1.43 17.38
N LYS A 84 -0.12 1.77 16.77
CA LYS A 84 -0.34 3.05 16.08
C LYS A 84 0.76 3.34 15.04
N LYS A 85 1.06 2.34 14.20
CA LYS A 85 2.15 2.44 13.21
C LYS A 85 1.72 2.06 11.80
N LEU A 86 2.12 2.87 10.83
CA LEU A 86 2.12 2.56 9.41
C LEU A 86 3.55 2.21 8.99
N TYR A 87 3.73 1.06 8.37
CA TYR A 87 4.99 0.67 7.74
C TYR A 87 4.78 0.44 6.27
N TRP A 88 5.72 0.89 5.45
CA TRP A 88 5.75 0.60 4.04
C TRP A 88 7.15 0.20 3.59
N SER A 89 7.24 -0.66 2.58
CA SER A 89 8.50 -1.00 1.93
C SER A 89 8.28 -1.26 0.46
N SER A 90 9.29 -0.91 -0.33
CA SER A 90 9.38 -1.18 -1.75
C SER A 90 10.77 -1.67 -2.11
N LEU A 91 10.83 -2.76 -2.84
CA LEU A 91 12.02 -3.32 -3.46
C LEU A 91 11.94 -3.12 -4.97
N LYS A 92 13.02 -2.64 -5.57
CA LYS A 92 13.16 -2.48 -7.02
C LYS A 92 14.44 -3.11 -7.51
N GLU A 93 14.34 -3.86 -8.59
CA GLU A 93 15.51 -4.30 -9.34
C GLU A 93 15.90 -3.22 -10.35
N GLY A 94 17.18 -2.89 -10.37
CA GLY A 94 17.81 -2.03 -11.35
C GLY A 94 18.29 -2.82 -12.56
N ILE A 95 18.59 -2.09 -13.64
CA ILE A 95 18.93 -2.65 -14.96
C ILE A 95 20.15 -3.60 -14.91
N ASN A 96 21.06 -3.39 -13.94
CA ASN A 96 22.30 -4.16 -13.81
C ASN A 96 22.23 -5.27 -12.73
N GLY A 97 21.02 -5.68 -12.31
CA GLY A 97 20.84 -6.65 -11.23
C GLY A 97 21.04 -6.08 -9.82
N ASN A 98 21.26 -4.76 -9.70
CA ASN A 98 21.27 -4.08 -8.42
C ASN A 98 19.87 -4.08 -7.81
N THR A 99 19.77 -4.14 -6.49
CA THR A 99 18.48 -4.03 -5.79
C THR A 99 18.43 -2.77 -4.94
N PHE A 100 17.39 -1.96 -5.11
CA PHE A 100 17.11 -0.77 -4.33
C PHE A 100 15.95 -1.04 -3.39
N LYS A 101 16.15 -0.79 -2.09
CA LYS A 101 15.11 -0.90 -1.08
C LYS A 101 14.82 0.48 -0.50
N SER A 102 13.54 0.81 -0.44
CA SER A 102 13.03 1.98 0.28
C SER A 102 11.99 1.52 1.29
N GLU A 103 12.07 2.01 2.52
CA GLU A 103 11.10 1.70 3.56
C GLU A 103 10.92 2.87 4.51
N GLY A 104 9.75 2.94 5.13
CA GLY A 104 9.41 3.98 6.10
C GLY A 104 8.48 3.46 7.17
N ASN A 105 8.47 4.16 8.30
CA ASN A 105 7.65 3.82 9.46
C ASN A 105 7.15 5.10 10.13
N GLU A 106 5.85 5.25 10.17
CA GLU A 106 5.19 6.46 10.64
C GLU A 106 4.28 6.14 11.82
N GLN A 107 4.29 7.06 12.79
CA GLN A 107 3.26 7.09 13.81
C GLN A 107 1.94 7.56 13.17
N ILE A 108 0.84 6.88 13.48
CA ILE A 108 -0.51 7.21 12.99
C ILE A 108 -1.47 7.34 14.16
N ASP A 109 -2.52 8.13 13.99
CA ASP A 109 -3.67 8.18 14.92
C ASP A 109 -4.90 7.44 14.36
N LEU A 110 -6.04 7.59 15.04
CA LEU A 110 -7.29 6.94 14.62
C LEU A 110 -7.85 7.56 13.34
N ASP A 111 -7.70 8.87 13.17
CA ASP A 111 -8.19 9.59 11.99
C ASP A 111 -7.41 9.14 10.74
N ASP A 112 -6.09 8.95 10.87
CA ASP A 112 -5.25 8.36 9.82
C ASP A 112 -5.73 6.95 9.43
N ILE A 113 -6.06 6.11 10.43
CA ILE A 113 -6.54 4.73 10.20
C ILE A 113 -7.88 4.75 9.47
N ASP A 114 -8.81 5.60 9.89
CA ASP A 114 -10.13 5.74 9.26
C ASP A 114 -10.01 6.26 7.83
N ASN A 115 -9.11 7.22 7.59
CA ASN A 115 -8.82 7.72 6.24
C ASN A 115 -8.30 6.61 5.32
N ILE A 116 -7.32 5.82 5.79
CA ILE A 116 -6.79 4.67 5.05
C ILE A 116 -7.90 3.65 4.77
N LEU A 117 -8.68 3.29 5.79
CA LEU A 117 -9.77 2.32 5.64
C LEU A 117 -10.80 2.79 4.61
N ASN A 118 -11.23 4.05 4.70
CA ASN A 118 -12.22 4.63 3.79
C ASN A 118 -11.69 4.70 2.36
N ALA A 119 -10.42 5.07 2.15
CA ALA A 119 -9.80 5.08 0.84
C ALA A 119 -9.80 3.68 0.19
N PHE A 120 -9.45 2.64 0.95
CA PHE A 120 -9.48 1.27 0.46
C PHE A 120 -10.90 0.72 0.27
N LYS A 121 -11.88 1.13 1.08
CA LYS A 121 -13.30 0.75 0.92
C LYS A 121 -13.96 1.40 -0.29
N ALA A 122 -13.55 2.62 -0.63
CA ALA A 122 -14.07 3.35 -1.78
C ALA A 122 -13.57 2.78 -3.12
N TYR A 123 -12.51 1.97 -3.09
CA TYR A 123 -12.02 1.28 -4.28
C TYR A 123 -13.11 0.37 -4.86
N PRO A 124 -13.51 0.55 -6.13
CA PRO A 124 -14.54 -0.28 -6.75
C PRO A 124 -14.06 -1.73 -6.79
N LYS A 125 -14.93 -2.67 -6.43
CA LYS A 125 -14.66 -4.11 -6.53
C LYS A 125 -15.28 -4.67 -7.80
N TRP A 126 -14.48 -5.44 -8.52
CA TRP A 126 -14.80 -5.97 -9.85
C TRP A 126 -14.78 -7.52 -9.83
N TRP A 127 -14.51 -8.11 -8.67
CA TRP A 127 -14.49 -9.54 -8.37
C TRP A 127 -15.54 -9.90 -7.33
#